data_AF-A0A7X6BEZ1-F1
#
_entry.id   AF-A0A7X6BEZ1-F1
#
_cell.length_a   1.000
_cell.length_b   1.000
_cell.length_c   1.000
_cell.angle_alpha   90.00
_cell.angle_beta   90.00
_cell.angle_gamma   90.00
#
_symmetry.space_group_name_H-M   'P 1'
#
loop_
_entity.id
_entity.type
_entity.pdbx_description
1 polymer ?
#
loop_
_entity_poly.entity_id
_entity_poly.type
_entity_poly.pdbx_seq_one_letter_code
_entity_poly.pdbx_strand_id
1 'polypeptide(L)'
;MPAIDADIGAASRDVVTATWSDAAIAARHPSARDGTVEAAPGYFDSLADAQAVANQRGALIGAERRRFAVVADDVLAFNPALGLPQARVIDPEQSLDATLLAARIEVDFEQERTSLEVFG
;
A
#
# COMPACT_ATOMS: atom_id res chain seq x y z
N MET A 1 -29.52 28.94 13.65
CA MET A 1 -30.19 28.03 12.71
C MET A 1 -30.55 26.78 13.48
N PRO A 2 -31.83 26.43 13.64
CA PRO A 2 -32.23 25.21 14.32
C PRO A 2 -31.84 23.98 13.47
N ALA A 3 -31.49 22.88 14.14
CA ALA A 3 -31.19 21.61 13.48
C ALA A 3 -32.44 21.12 12.74
N ILE A 4 -32.26 20.67 11.50
CA ILE A 4 -33.34 20.02 10.73
C ILE A 4 -33.48 18.56 11.16
N ASP A 5 -34.61 17.94 10.88
CA ASP A 5 -34.87 16.54 11.23
C ASP A 5 -33.79 15.57 10.68
N ALA A 6 -33.19 15.92 9.54
CA ALA A 6 -32.07 15.17 8.97
C ALA A 6 -30.79 15.26 9.83
N ASP A 7 -30.52 16.42 10.46
CA ASP A 7 -29.37 16.60 11.34
C ASP A 7 -29.56 15.79 12.63
N ILE A 8 -30.77 15.82 13.19
CA ILE A 8 -31.15 15.04 14.38
C ILE A 8 -31.07 13.54 14.07
N GLY A 9 -31.57 13.14 12.91
CA GLY A 9 -31.54 11.76 12.44
C GLY A 9 -30.14 11.27 12.06
N ALA A 10 -29.17 12.15 11.83
CA ALA A 10 -27.75 11.78 11.66
C ALA A 10 -27.05 11.66 13.02
N ALA A 11 -27.34 12.56 13.96
CA ALA A 11 -26.74 12.57 15.30
C ALA A 11 -27.23 11.44 16.23
N SER A 12 -28.35 10.79 15.91
CA SER A 12 -28.97 9.72 16.72
C SER A 12 -28.71 8.30 16.20
N ARG A 13 -27.94 8.13 15.13
CA ARG A 13 -27.63 6.81 14.56
C ARG A 13 -26.62 6.06 15.40
N ASP A 14 -26.78 4.74 15.42
CA ASP A 14 -25.78 3.84 16.01
C ASP A 14 -24.47 3.95 15.22
N VAL A 15 -23.36 4.11 15.94
CA VAL A 15 -22.03 4.15 15.36
C VAL A 15 -21.62 2.74 14.91
N VAL A 16 -21.21 2.60 13.66
CA VAL A 16 -20.54 1.39 13.16
C VAL A 16 -19.03 1.57 13.16
N THR A 17 -18.31 0.58 13.67
CA THR A 17 -16.84 0.59 13.70
C THR A 17 -16.32 -0.65 12.99
N ALA A 18 -15.45 -0.44 12.00
CA ALA A 18 -14.72 -1.50 11.31
C ALA A 18 -13.26 -1.49 11.74
N THR A 19 -12.67 -2.67 11.89
CA THR A 19 -11.29 -2.85 12.33
C THR A 19 -10.49 -3.64 11.30
N TRP A 20 -9.22 -3.27 11.15
CA TRP A 20 -8.27 -3.98 10.32
C TRP A 20 -6.98 -4.17 11.13
N SER A 21 -6.36 -5.35 11.00
CA SER A 21 -5.12 -5.71 11.68
C SER A 21 -4.31 -6.69 10.83
N ASP A 22 -2.99 -6.60 10.91
CA ASP A 22 -2.07 -7.53 10.28
C ASP A 22 -1.01 -7.99 11.29
N ALA A 23 -0.98 -9.30 11.57
CA ALA A 23 -0.11 -9.88 12.58
C ALA A 23 1.38 -9.85 12.18
N ALA A 24 1.69 -9.92 10.88
CA ALA A 24 3.08 -9.87 10.41
C ALA A 24 3.64 -8.45 10.55
N ILE A 25 2.83 -7.43 10.28
CA ILE A 25 3.19 -6.03 10.50
C ILE A 25 3.33 -5.73 11.99
N ALA A 26 2.39 -6.17 12.83
CA ALA A 26 2.46 -5.97 14.27
C ALA A 26 3.73 -6.63 14.87
N ALA A 27 4.09 -7.84 14.41
CA ALA A 27 5.30 -8.52 14.84
C ALA A 27 6.59 -7.76 14.44
N ARG A 28 6.63 -7.19 13.24
CA ARG A 28 7.80 -6.44 12.72
C ARG A 28 7.89 -5.03 13.29
N HIS A 29 6.75 -4.39 13.53
CA HIS A 29 6.63 -3.03 14.02
C HIS A 29 5.71 -3.02 15.24
N PRO A 30 6.23 -3.33 16.44
CA PRO A 30 5.42 -3.40 17.67
C PRO A 30 4.72 -2.08 18.06
N SER A 31 5.16 -0.95 17.48
CA SER A 31 4.54 0.36 17.65
C SER A 31 3.58 0.74 16.51
N ALA A 32 3.32 -0.15 15.55
CA ALA A 32 2.41 0.12 14.45
C ALA A 32 0.95 0.16 14.96
N ARG A 33 0.38 1.36 15.04
CA ARG A 33 -1.03 1.70 15.35
C ARG A 33 -1.81 0.67 16.20
N ASP A 34 -1.30 0.36 17.38
CA ASP A 34 -2.06 -0.36 18.43
C ASP A 34 -2.66 0.59 19.50
N GLY A 35 -2.68 1.91 19.25
CA GLY A 35 -2.88 2.90 20.33
C GLY A 35 -3.88 4.04 20.08
N THR A 36 -4.59 4.09 18.96
CA THR A 36 -5.66 5.10 18.80
C THR A 36 -6.93 4.60 19.47
N VAL A 37 -7.27 5.17 20.62
CA VAL A 37 -8.49 4.87 21.38
C VAL A 37 -9.76 5.23 20.59
N GLU A 38 -9.64 6.17 19.64
CA GLU A 38 -10.76 6.64 18.82
C GLU A 38 -10.64 6.15 17.38
N ALA A 39 -11.74 5.59 16.88
CA ALA A 39 -11.88 5.26 15.47
C ALA A 39 -11.81 6.54 14.62
N ALA A 40 -11.19 6.44 13.44
CA ALA A 40 -11.23 7.56 12.50
C ALA A 40 -12.69 7.84 12.07
N PRO A 41 -13.12 9.10 12.00
CA PRO A 41 -14.47 9.42 11.57
C PRO A 41 -14.70 8.96 10.13
N GLY A 42 -15.85 8.32 9.91
CA GLY A 42 -16.32 7.90 8.60
C GLY A 42 -17.79 8.28 8.42
N TYR A 43 -18.31 8.09 7.20
CA TYR A 43 -19.69 8.43 6.84
C TYR A 43 -20.49 7.18 6.44
N PHE A 44 -20.05 6.00 6.89
CA PHE A 44 -20.67 4.73 6.53
C PHE A 44 -21.79 4.38 7.52
N ASP A 45 -22.98 4.14 7.00
CA ASP A 45 -24.12 3.63 7.79
C ASP A 45 -24.13 2.08 7.85
N SER A 46 -23.31 1.42 7.02
CA SER A 46 -23.21 -0.04 6.90
C SER A 46 -21.84 -0.54 7.38
N LEU A 47 -21.85 -1.56 8.24
CA LEU A 47 -20.62 -2.22 8.66
C LEU A 47 -19.87 -2.85 7.47
N ALA A 48 -20.59 -3.37 6.48
CA ALA A 48 -19.97 -3.99 5.31
C ALA A 48 -19.18 -2.96 4.48
N ASP A 49 -19.73 -1.76 4.31
CA ASP A 49 -19.08 -0.68 3.56
C ASP A 49 -17.89 -0.12 4.35
N ALA A 50 -18.07 0.08 5.67
CA ALA A 50 -16.99 0.48 6.56
C ALA A 50 -15.82 -0.53 6.52
N GLN A 51 -16.13 -1.83 6.52
CA GLN A 51 -15.12 -2.90 6.45
C GLN A 51 -14.45 -2.96 5.08
N ALA A 52 -15.19 -2.78 3.98
CA ALA A 52 -14.60 -2.74 2.64
C ALA A 52 -13.55 -1.62 2.52
N VAL A 53 -13.85 -0.45 3.06
CA VAL A 53 -12.92 0.70 3.07
C VAL A 53 -11.77 0.48 4.04
N ALA A 54 -12.02 -0.08 5.22
CA ALA A 54 -10.96 -0.44 6.17
C ALA A 54 -9.98 -1.46 5.54
N ASN A 55 -10.48 -2.45 4.81
CA ASN A 55 -9.67 -3.44 4.11
C ASN A 55 -8.86 -2.82 2.97
N GLN A 56 -9.45 -1.97 2.13
CA GLN A 56 -8.73 -1.28 1.05
C GLN A 56 -7.63 -0.36 1.63
N ARG A 57 -7.95 0.39 2.68
CA ARG A 57 -6.97 1.22 3.36
C ARG A 57 -5.86 0.38 3.96
N GLY A 58 -6.20 -0.71 4.65
CA GLY A 58 -5.26 -1.69 5.18
C GLY A 58 -4.34 -2.27 4.10
N ALA A 59 -4.86 -2.62 2.92
CA ALA A 59 -4.04 -3.08 1.80
C ALA A 59 -3.10 -1.98 1.26
N LEU A 60 -3.48 -0.71 1.37
CA LEU A 60 -2.65 0.43 0.93
C LEU A 60 -1.57 0.79 1.95
N ILE A 61 -1.87 0.85 3.25
CA ILE A 61 -0.93 1.35 4.27
C ILE A 61 -0.32 0.24 5.13
N GLY A 62 -1.01 -0.89 5.21
CA GLY A 62 -0.65 -2.10 5.92
C GLY A 62 0.05 -3.10 5.00
N ALA A 63 0.94 -2.60 4.15
CA ALA A 63 1.91 -3.40 3.43
C ALA A 63 3.25 -2.68 3.52
N GLU A 64 4.31 -3.40 3.87
CA GLU A 64 5.66 -2.84 3.82
C GLU A 64 6.11 -2.81 2.37
N ARG A 65 6.06 -1.62 1.77
CA ARG A 65 6.62 -1.41 0.43
C ARG A 65 8.04 -0.90 0.55
N ARG A 66 8.97 -1.60 -0.07
CA ARG A 66 10.39 -1.23 -0.10
C ARG A 66 10.75 -0.75 -1.49
N ARG A 67 11.72 0.15 -1.54
CA ARG A 67 12.29 0.64 -2.78
C ARG A 67 13.73 0.16 -2.89
N PHE A 68 14.08 -0.42 -4.02
CA PHE A 68 15.43 -0.88 -4.30
C PHE A 68 15.96 -0.22 -5.58
N ALA A 69 17.24 0.13 -5.55
CA ALA A 69 17.99 0.49 -6.74
C ALA A 69 18.75 -0.76 -7.20
N VAL A 70 18.45 -1.25 -8.40
CA VAL A 70 19.05 -2.44 -8.98
C VAL A 70 19.81 -2.02 -10.24
N VAL A 71 21.04 -2.53 -10.39
CA VAL A 71 21.84 -2.31 -11.58
C VAL A 71 22.06 -3.66 -12.25
N ALA A 72 21.78 -3.73 -13.54
CA ALA A 72 22.14 -4.84 -14.41
C ALA A 72 23.33 -4.40 -15.30
N ASP A 73 24.37 -5.22 -15.34
CA ASP A 73 25.50 -5.07 -16.27
C ASP A 73 25.12 -5.61 -17.67
N ASP A 74 23.99 -5.14 -18.19
CA ASP A 74 23.53 -5.37 -19.56
C ASP A 74 22.47 -4.31 -19.95
N VAL A 75 22.22 -4.19 -21.25
CA VAL A 75 21.15 -3.38 -21.83
C VAL A 75 19.85 -4.19 -21.85
N LEU A 76 18.93 -3.85 -20.96
CA LEU A 76 17.62 -4.49 -20.90
C LEU A 76 16.63 -3.77 -21.83
N ALA A 77 16.05 -4.52 -22.76
CA ALA A 77 15.00 -4.03 -23.64
C ALA A 77 13.62 -4.20 -23.00
N PHE A 78 12.91 -3.08 -22.79
CA PHE A 78 11.54 -3.09 -22.27
C PHE A 78 10.54 -2.86 -23.40
N ASN A 79 9.58 -3.77 -23.53
CA ASN A 79 8.49 -3.62 -24.49
C ASN A 79 7.23 -3.07 -23.78
N PRO A 80 6.88 -1.77 -23.96
CA PRO A 80 5.73 -1.19 -23.29
C PRO A 80 4.38 -1.77 -23.76
N ALA A 81 4.35 -2.45 -24.92
CA ALA A 81 3.14 -3.11 -25.40
C ALA A 81 2.75 -4.36 -24.58
N LEU A 82 3.68 -4.91 -23.79
CA LEU A 82 3.43 -6.06 -22.91
C LEU A 82 2.88 -5.68 -21.53
N GLY A 83 2.64 -4.38 -21.30
CA GLY A 83 2.10 -3.86 -20.05
C GLY A 83 3.14 -3.16 -19.19
N LEU A 84 2.85 -3.06 -17.89
CA LEU A 84 3.71 -2.38 -16.93
C LEU A 84 4.97 -3.23 -16.66
N PRO A 85 6.17 -2.65 -16.73
CA PRO A 85 7.40 -3.37 -16.47
C PRO A 85 7.48 -3.80 -15.00
N GLN A 86 7.80 -5.08 -14.80
CA GLN A 86 7.98 -5.69 -13.49
C GLN A 86 9.31 -6.45 -13.47
N ALA A 87 9.95 -6.47 -12.31
CA ALA A 87 11.18 -7.23 -12.08
C ALA A 87 11.01 -8.09 -10.82
N ARG A 88 11.39 -9.37 -10.91
CA ARG A 88 11.53 -10.21 -9.73
C ARG A 88 12.92 -9.96 -9.13
N VAL A 89 12.96 -9.44 -7.92
CA VAL A 89 14.21 -9.24 -7.19
C VAL A 89 14.33 -10.32 -6.13
N ILE A 90 15.47 -11.01 -6.15
CA ILE A 90 15.83 -12.03 -5.18
C ILE A 90 17.11 -11.58 -4.51
N ASP A 91 17.01 -11.20 -3.24
CA ASP A 91 18.13 -10.79 -2.41
C ASP A 91 17.97 -11.42 -1.02
N PRO A 92 18.71 -12.50 -0.72
CA PRO A 92 18.61 -13.18 0.56
C PRO A 92 19.14 -12.34 1.73
N GLU A 93 20.06 -11.39 1.50
CA GLU A 93 20.60 -10.51 2.55
C GLU A 93 19.53 -9.53 3.04
N GLN A 94 18.68 -9.08 2.12
CA GLN A 94 17.52 -8.21 2.42
C GLN A 94 16.23 -9.00 2.70
N SER A 95 16.30 -10.35 2.74
CA SER A 95 15.14 -11.24 2.85
C SER A 95 14.04 -10.85 1.85
N LEU A 96 14.41 -10.72 0.58
CA LEU A 96 13.55 -10.30 -0.51
C LEU A 96 13.48 -11.40 -1.58
N ASP A 97 12.28 -11.86 -1.86
CA ASP A 97 11.95 -12.64 -3.06
C ASP A 97 10.55 -12.20 -3.49
N ALA A 98 10.50 -11.18 -4.36
CA ALA A 98 9.25 -10.56 -4.76
C ALA A 98 9.30 -9.98 -6.17
N THR A 99 8.15 -9.98 -6.84
CA THR A 99 7.93 -9.22 -8.07
C THR A 99 7.54 -7.80 -7.73
N LEU A 100 8.35 -6.85 -8.18
CA LEU A 100 8.21 -5.42 -7.90
C LEU A 100 7.96 -4.66 -9.20
N LEU A 101 7.32 -3.50 -9.10
CA LEU A 101 7.10 -2.59 -10.22
C LEU A 101 8.39 -1.83 -10.52
N ALA A 102 8.79 -1.74 -11.78
CA ALA A 102 9.87 -0.85 -12.19
C ALA A 102 9.33 0.59 -12.32
N ALA A 103 9.59 1.40 -11.30
CA ALA A 103 9.15 2.79 -11.21
C ALA A 103 10.02 3.74 -12.05
N ARG A 104 11.31 3.44 -12.18
CA ARG A 104 12.26 4.16 -13.05
C ARG A 104 13.14 3.14 -13.76
N ILE A 105 13.37 3.40 -15.04
CA ILE A 105 14.26 2.62 -15.90
C ILE A 105 15.16 3.61 -16.61
N GLU A 106 16.47 3.40 -16.50
CA GLU A 106 17.48 4.20 -17.18
C GLU A 106 18.47 3.25 -17.85
N VAL A 107 18.59 3.39 -19.17
CA VAL A 107 19.44 2.56 -20.02
C VAL A 107 20.61 3.40 -20.50
N ASP A 108 21.81 3.00 -20.11
CA ASP A 108 23.06 3.59 -20.54
C ASP A 108 23.70 2.69 -21.60
N PHE A 109 23.64 3.14 -22.85
CA PHE A 109 24.23 2.42 -23.99
C PHE A 109 25.75 2.58 -24.08
N GLU A 110 26.35 3.59 -23.45
CA GLU A 110 27.79 3.80 -23.47
C GLU A 110 28.49 2.83 -22.49
N GLN A 111 27.88 2.61 -21.33
CA GLN A 111 28.38 1.69 -20.31
C GLN A 111 27.77 0.29 -20.39
N GLU A 112 26.86 0.05 -21.35
CA GLU A 112 26.11 -1.20 -21.50
C GLU A 112 25.40 -1.62 -20.20
N ARG A 113 24.73 -0.67 -19.55
CA ARG A 113 24.12 -0.85 -18.23
C ARG A 113 22.66 -0.43 -18.20
N THR A 114 21.91 -1.09 -17.33
CA THR A 114 20.54 -0.69 -17.02
C THR A 114 20.39 -0.49 -15.53
N SER A 115 19.93 0.69 -15.11
CA SER A 115 19.55 0.97 -13.74
C SER A 115 18.02 0.99 -13.59
N LEU A 116 17.56 0.34 -12.54
CA LEU A 116 16.15 0.12 -12.23
C LEU A 116 15.87 0.61 -10.81
N GLU A 117 14.87 1.47 -10.67
CA GLU A 117 14.24 1.74 -9.39
C GLU A 117 13.00 0.86 -9.30
N VAL A 118 13.02 -0.14 -8.42
CA VAL A 118 11.91 -1.06 -8.23
C VAL A 118 11.22 -0.81 -6.90
N PHE A 119 9.90 -0.91 -6.91
CA PHE A 119 9.04 -0.62 -5.77
C PHE A 119 7.95 -1.66 -5.60
N GLY A 120 7.73 -2.10 -4.37
CA GLY A 120 6.63 -3.00 -4.02
C GLY A 120 6.70 -3.47 -2.59
#